data_AF-A0A662K7A2-F1
#
_entry.id   AF-A0A662K7A2-F1
#
_cell.length_a   1.000
_cell.length_b   1.000
_cell.length_c   1.000
_cell.angle_alpha   90.00
_cell.angle_beta   90.00
_cell.angle_gamma   90.00
#
_symmetry.space_group_name_H-M   'P 1'
#
loop_
_entity.id
_entity.type
_entity.pdbx_description
1 polymer ?
#
loop_
_entity_poly.entity_id
_entity_poly.type
_entity_poly.pdbx_seq_one_letter_code
_entity_poly.pdbx_strand_id
1 'polypeptide(L)'
;MSEFRSIDHEILDIYAQAQKKGKKLTMPKVCSKLPYSKVEVSERIKALRDGGFLAGGRAFQVTSTGFDALKALEAPVELVESTPVETLPTIERRKASLSESLASEYMVDADQLWRVISRNVIRVKSTEPAPTPEEVMLVMSTCNTYNLNPFVNHIYAFRSKGKLVTPVGYDGWVHMANSNPRFQGVKYEYPNPDQMIERFDKQCFPWIKATCYIEGRFPVEIVVFLDEWSHTDNWRDHPNHRLRMKAYTSSIREALGISLPDDIDAELIQFNDMMAGDKAKRATRDTTETLLSQMGKIPGQLSGRLSGDPGPVPLKFCEPTVSVPDMPDLPDNPEHPINQDPPLTEEPPEEGENE
;
A
#
# COMPACT_ATOMS: atom_id res chain seq x y z
N MET A 1 -0.45 21.12 -13.98
CA MET A 1 -1.66 21.36 -13.16
C MET A 1 -1.55 22.77 -12.62
N SER A 2 -2.61 23.57 -12.79
CA SER A 2 -2.72 24.97 -12.33
C SER A 2 -2.01 25.15 -11.00
N GLU A 3 -0.78 25.66 -11.08
CA GLU A 3 -0.06 26.22 -9.95
C GLU A 3 -1.03 27.12 -9.20
N PHE A 4 -0.99 27.05 -7.87
CA PHE A 4 -1.76 27.86 -6.94
C PHE A 4 -1.91 29.28 -7.49
N ARG A 5 -3.12 29.63 -7.96
CA ARG A 5 -3.41 31.01 -8.35
C ARG A 5 -3.26 31.84 -7.08
N SER A 6 -2.36 32.82 -7.11
CA SER A 6 -2.11 33.70 -5.95
C SER A 6 -3.44 34.25 -5.41
N ILE A 7 -3.55 34.36 -4.07
CA ILE A 7 -4.73 34.91 -3.37
C ILE A 7 -5.16 36.25 -3.99
N ASP A 8 -4.18 37.06 -4.40
CA ASP A 8 -4.40 38.36 -5.03
C ASP A 8 -5.16 38.25 -6.36
N HIS A 9 -4.86 37.22 -7.16
CA HIS A 9 -5.54 36.95 -8.43
C HIS A 9 -6.98 36.49 -8.20
N GLU A 10 -7.22 35.60 -7.23
CA GLU A 10 -8.58 35.16 -6.88
C GLU A 10 -9.45 36.32 -6.40
N ILE A 11 -8.89 37.23 -5.60
CA ILE A 11 -9.56 38.45 -5.15
C ILE A 11 -9.93 39.34 -6.34
N LEU A 12 -8.98 39.61 -7.24
CA LEU A 12 -9.22 40.45 -8.43
C LEU A 12 -10.26 39.85 -9.36
N ASP A 13 -10.22 38.53 -9.61
CA ASP A 13 -11.20 37.83 -10.46
C ASP A 13 -12.62 37.91 -9.87
N ILE A 14 -12.79 37.74 -8.55
CA ILE A 14 -14.10 37.88 -7.89
C ILE A 14 -14.67 39.30 -8.07
N TYR A 15 -13.85 40.34 -7.89
CA TYR A 15 -14.27 41.72 -8.10
C TYR A 15 -14.56 42.00 -9.58
N ALA A 16 -13.74 41.50 -10.51
CA ALA A 16 -13.92 41.66 -11.95
C ALA A 16 -15.23 41.01 -12.43
N GLN A 17 -15.54 39.80 -11.98
CA GLN A 17 -16.79 39.11 -12.31
C GLN A 17 -18.02 39.82 -11.73
N ALA A 18 -17.92 40.36 -10.51
CA ALA A 18 -18.99 41.16 -9.92
C ALA A 18 -19.25 42.43 -10.74
N GLN A 19 -18.17 43.12 -11.15
CA GLN A 19 -18.24 44.33 -11.97
C GLN A 19 -18.81 44.08 -13.36
N LYS A 20 -18.42 42.97 -14.03
CA LYS A 20 -19.02 42.52 -15.30
C LYS A 20 -20.53 42.27 -15.19
N LYS A 21 -21.00 41.80 -14.03
CA LYS A 21 -22.42 41.57 -13.73
C LYS A 21 -23.15 42.84 -13.23
N GLY A 22 -22.51 44.01 -13.26
CA GLY A 22 -23.06 45.27 -12.75
C GLY A 22 -23.26 45.31 -11.23
N LYS A 23 -22.67 44.36 -10.48
CA LYS A 23 -22.82 44.24 -9.02
C LYS A 23 -21.63 44.88 -8.30
N LYS A 24 -21.92 45.68 -7.28
CA LYS A 24 -20.91 46.23 -6.36
C LYS A 24 -20.72 45.29 -5.17
N LEU A 25 -19.49 44.83 -4.93
CA LEU A 25 -19.17 43.88 -3.88
C LEU A 25 -18.43 44.56 -2.73
N THR A 26 -18.82 44.25 -1.50
CA THR A 26 -18.17 44.76 -0.28
C THR A 26 -17.14 43.77 0.22
N MET A 27 -16.12 44.24 0.93
CA MET A 27 -15.04 43.39 1.48
C MET A 27 -15.55 42.17 2.27
N PRO A 28 -16.55 42.29 3.18
CA PRO A 28 -17.05 41.12 3.92
C PRO A 28 -17.64 40.03 3.03
N LYS A 29 -18.22 40.39 1.88
CA LYS A 29 -18.78 39.43 0.91
C LYS A 29 -17.72 38.69 0.10
N VAL A 30 -16.52 39.27 -0.03
CA VAL A 30 -15.38 38.60 -0.68
C VAL A 30 -14.71 37.65 0.31
N CYS A 31 -14.51 38.09 1.55
CA CYS A 31 -13.97 37.22 2.60
C CYS A 31 -14.81 35.95 2.83
N SER A 32 -16.13 35.99 2.59
CA SER A 32 -17.00 34.80 2.71
C SER A 32 -16.96 33.85 1.50
N LYS A 33 -16.35 34.27 0.39
CA LYS A 33 -16.30 33.50 -0.87
C LYS A 33 -14.99 32.75 -1.07
N LEU A 34 -13.98 33.06 -0.27
CA LEU A 34 -12.64 32.48 -0.37
C LEU A 34 -12.39 31.52 0.80
N PRO A 35 -11.61 30.45 0.61
CA PRO A 35 -11.29 29.47 1.67
C PRO A 35 -10.22 29.96 2.66
N TYR A 36 -9.82 31.25 2.59
CA TYR A 36 -8.77 31.86 3.42
C TYR A 36 -9.34 32.60 4.64
N SER A 37 -8.48 32.92 5.61
CA SER A 37 -8.90 33.64 6.81
C SER A 37 -9.38 35.06 6.49
N LYS A 38 -10.36 35.57 7.26
CA LYS A 38 -10.88 36.95 7.05
C LYS A 38 -9.79 38.02 7.16
N VAL A 39 -8.82 37.79 8.05
CA VAL A 39 -7.70 38.71 8.29
C VAL A 39 -6.81 38.78 7.05
N GLU A 40 -6.38 37.62 6.56
CA GLU A 40 -5.52 37.48 5.38
C GLU A 40 -6.15 38.08 4.11
N VAL A 41 -7.41 37.77 3.83
CA VAL A 41 -8.12 38.33 2.67
C VAL A 41 -8.25 39.86 2.79
N SER A 42 -8.50 40.37 4.00
CA SER A 42 -8.63 41.82 4.22
C SER A 42 -7.30 42.56 4.04
N GLU A 43 -6.19 41.96 4.45
CA GLU A 43 -4.84 42.50 4.24
C GLU A 43 -4.48 42.53 2.76
N ARG A 44 -4.76 41.45 2.02
CA ARG A 44 -4.55 41.39 0.57
C ARG A 44 -5.41 42.39 -0.20
N ILE A 45 -6.68 42.58 0.17
CA ILE A 45 -7.55 43.61 -0.43
C ILE A 45 -7.00 45.02 -0.19
N LYS A 46 -6.46 45.30 1.01
CA LYS A 46 -5.80 46.59 1.28
C LYS A 46 -4.55 46.77 0.42
N ALA A 47 -3.70 45.75 0.33
CA ALA A 47 -2.50 45.78 -0.50
C ALA A 47 -2.83 46.01 -1.99
N LEU A 48 -3.86 45.35 -2.52
CA LEU A 48 -4.34 45.54 -3.89
C LEU A 48 -4.90 46.94 -4.14
N ARG A 49 -5.56 47.53 -3.14
CA ARG A 49 -6.02 48.93 -3.21
C ARG A 49 -4.84 49.90 -3.21
N ASP A 50 -3.91 49.71 -2.30
CA ASP A 50 -2.75 50.59 -2.14
C ASP A 50 -1.80 50.46 -3.36
N GLY A 51 -1.74 49.28 -3.98
CA GLY A 51 -1.07 49.03 -5.26
C GLY A 51 -1.86 49.49 -6.51
N GLY A 52 -3.02 50.11 -6.34
CA GLY A 52 -3.78 50.69 -7.45
C GLY A 52 -4.53 49.69 -8.34
N PHE A 53 -4.64 48.41 -7.97
CA PHE A 53 -5.40 47.38 -8.68
C PHE A 53 -6.90 47.43 -8.35
N LEU A 54 -7.25 47.96 -7.18
CA LEU A 54 -8.62 48.20 -6.74
C LEU A 54 -8.85 49.67 -6.40
N ALA A 55 -10.03 50.20 -6.76
CA ALA A 55 -10.47 51.55 -6.42
C ALA A 55 -11.84 51.54 -5.72
N GLY A 56 -12.05 52.51 -4.81
CA GLY A 56 -13.31 52.68 -4.08
C GLY A 56 -13.15 52.59 -2.55
N GLY A 57 -14.22 52.96 -1.83
CA GLY A 57 -14.23 53.00 -0.36
C GLY A 57 -15.08 51.90 0.29
N ARG A 58 -16.39 51.87 0.00
CA ARG A 58 -17.33 50.87 0.58
C ARG A 58 -17.51 49.63 -0.30
N ALA A 59 -17.38 49.78 -1.61
CA ALA A 59 -17.37 48.69 -2.57
C ALA A 59 -16.22 48.94 -3.54
N PHE A 60 -15.43 47.90 -3.78
CA PHE A 60 -14.24 47.99 -4.62
C PHE A 60 -14.60 47.67 -6.07
N GLN A 61 -13.92 48.35 -6.99
CA GLN A 61 -13.95 48.12 -8.42
C GLN A 61 -12.52 47.87 -8.89
N VAL A 62 -12.38 46.97 -9.87
CA VAL A 62 -11.09 46.67 -10.47
C VAL A 62 -10.72 47.82 -11.42
N THR A 63 -9.50 48.33 -11.28
CA THR A 63 -8.95 49.40 -12.14
C THR A 63 -8.48 48.84 -13.48
N SER A 64 -8.11 49.70 -14.43
CA SER A 64 -7.47 49.25 -15.68
C SER A 64 -6.22 48.41 -15.38
N THR A 65 -5.37 48.84 -14.44
CA THR A 65 -4.20 48.10 -13.98
C THR A 65 -4.54 46.73 -13.41
N GLY A 66 -5.66 46.62 -12.67
CA GLY A 66 -6.18 45.34 -12.18
C GLY A 66 -6.65 44.41 -13.30
N PHE A 67 -7.31 44.94 -14.34
CA PHE A 67 -7.70 44.16 -15.52
C PHE A 67 -6.49 43.77 -16.38
N ASP A 68 -5.49 44.64 -16.49
CA ASP A 68 -4.25 44.35 -17.22
C ASP A 68 -3.45 43.26 -16.50
N ALA A 69 -3.42 43.27 -15.16
CA ALA A 69 -2.80 42.21 -14.37
C ALA A 69 -3.50 40.85 -14.53
N LEU A 70 -4.85 40.85 -14.58
CA LEU A 70 -5.62 39.66 -14.90
C LEU A 70 -5.35 39.17 -16.33
N LYS A 71 -5.31 40.11 -17.29
CA LYS A 71 -5.09 39.80 -18.71
C LYS A 71 -3.66 39.35 -19.02
N ALA A 72 -2.66 39.86 -18.31
CA ALA A 72 -1.26 39.47 -18.48
C ALA A 72 -1.00 38.00 -18.09
N LEU A 73 -1.78 37.47 -17.14
CA LEU A 73 -1.78 36.05 -16.77
C LEU A 73 -2.65 35.18 -17.69
N GLU A 74 -3.53 35.81 -18.49
CA GLU A 74 -4.37 35.18 -19.51
C GLU A 74 -3.82 35.36 -20.95
N ALA A 75 -2.65 36.00 -21.13
CA ALA A 75 -2.11 36.33 -22.44
C ALA A 75 -1.57 35.07 -23.16
N PRO A 76 -2.06 34.73 -24.35
CA PRO A 76 -1.52 33.65 -25.17
C PRO A 76 -0.21 34.08 -25.84
N VAL A 77 0.77 33.18 -25.86
CA VAL A 77 2.02 33.30 -26.64
C VAL A 77 1.67 33.39 -28.14
N GLU A 78 2.24 34.38 -28.84
CA GLU A 78 1.94 34.71 -30.24
C GLU A 78 2.22 33.54 -31.22
N LEU A 79 1.28 33.35 -32.15
CA LEU A 79 1.27 32.33 -33.20
C LEU A 79 1.92 32.86 -34.49
N VAL A 80 2.73 32.01 -35.14
CA VAL A 80 3.03 32.09 -36.58
C VAL A 80 2.06 31.17 -37.32
N GLU A 81 1.40 31.71 -38.35
CA GLU A 81 0.37 31.12 -39.23
C GLU A 81 0.84 29.80 -39.89
N SER A 82 0.05 28.77 -40.23
CA SER A 82 -1.23 28.72 -40.96
C SER A 82 -1.70 27.25 -41.11
N THR A 83 -2.95 27.07 -41.57
CA THR A 83 -3.63 25.87 -42.16
C THR A 83 -4.69 25.14 -41.30
N PRO A 84 -5.76 24.60 -41.94
CA PRO A 84 -7.14 24.63 -41.42
C PRO A 84 -7.47 23.58 -40.37
N VAL A 85 -8.41 23.98 -39.52
CA VAL A 85 -9.00 23.28 -38.37
C VAL A 85 -9.42 21.85 -38.70
N GLU A 86 -8.56 20.91 -38.35
CA GLU A 86 -8.98 19.56 -37.98
C GLU A 86 -9.56 19.67 -36.56
N THR A 87 -10.83 19.31 -36.40
CA THR A 87 -11.51 19.33 -35.11
C THR A 87 -10.83 18.34 -34.16
N LEU A 88 -9.92 18.84 -33.32
CA LEU A 88 -9.32 18.05 -32.25
C LEU A 88 -10.40 17.67 -31.23
N PRO A 89 -10.36 16.43 -30.72
CA PRO A 89 -11.36 15.93 -29.80
C PRO A 89 -11.31 16.77 -28.53
N THR A 90 -12.48 17.05 -27.96
CA THR A 90 -12.63 17.53 -26.60
C THR A 90 -11.77 16.66 -25.69
N ILE A 91 -10.62 17.18 -25.23
CA ILE A 91 -9.85 16.53 -24.18
C ILE A 91 -10.68 16.72 -22.91
N GLU A 92 -11.60 15.79 -22.68
CA GLU A 92 -12.01 15.48 -21.33
C GLU A 92 -10.72 15.24 -20.56
N ARG A 93 -10.36 16.14 -19.63
CA ARG A 93 -9.35 15.83 -18.63
C ARG A 93 -9.91 14.66 -17.83
N ARG A 94 -9.65 13.44 -18.30
CA ARG A 94 -9.76 12.25 -17.47
C ARG A 94 -8.89 12.54 -16.26
N LYS A 95 -9.47 12.51 -15.06
CA LYS A 95 -8.67 12.41 -13.85
C LYS A 95 -7.74 11.24 -14.08
N ALA A 96 -6.43 11.46 -14.09
CA ALA A 96 -5.46 10.40 -14.30
C ALA A 96 -5.83 9.25 -13.37
N SER A 97 -5.84 8.02 -13.90
CA SER A 97 -6.12 6.85 -13.07
C SER A 97 -5.12 6.79 -11.92
N LEU A 98 -5.49 6.24 -10.75
CA LEU A 98 -4.57 6.13 -9.61
C LEU A 98 -3.24 5.48 -10.02
N SER A 99 -3.34 4.47 -10.90
CA SER A 99 -2.21 3.82 -11.57
C SER A 99 -1.35 4.80 -12.36
N GLU A 100 -1.93 5.67 -13.19
CA GLU A 100 -1.17 6.68 -13.95
C GLU A 100 -0.49 7.71 -13.05
N SER A 101 -1.15 8.13 -11.97
CA SER A 101 -0.57 9.10 -11.03
C SER A 101 0.65 8.54 -10.32
N LEU A 102 0.53 7.34 -9.74
CA LEU A 102 1.66 6.66 -9.08
C LEU A 102 2.75 6.29 -10.09
N ALA A 103 2.37 5.81 -11.27
CA ALA A 103 3.34 5.46 -12.31
C ALA A 103 4.15 6.69 -12.75
N SER A 104 3.50 7.85 -12.88
CA SER A 104 4.17 9.12 -13.17
C SER A 104 5.11 9.55 -12.06
N GLU A 105 4.72 9.36 -10.79
CA GLU A 105 5.56 9.69 -9.62
C GLU A 105 6.87 8.88 -9.64
N TYR A 106 6.78 7.59 -9.95
CA TYR A 106 7.94 6.71 -10.01
C TYR A 106 8.60 6.64 -11.40
N MET A 107 8.15 7.45 -12.37
CA MET A 107 8.64 7.47 -13.75
C MET A 107 8.63 6.09 -14.43
N VAL A 108 7.61 5.28 -14.13
CA VAL A 108 7.39 3.95 -14.71
C VAL A 108 6.14 3.92 -15.56
N ASP A 109 6.03 2.95 -16.45
CA ASP A 109 4.78 2.66 -17.15
C ASP A 109 3.74 2.07 -16.19
N ALA A 110 2.46 2.39 -16.38
CA ALA A 110 1.37 1.96 -15.49
C ALA A 110 1.18 0.44 -15.49
N ASP A 111 1.30 -0.22 -16.65
CA ASP A 111 1.20 -1.68 -16.76
C ASP A 111 2.44 -2.36 -16.19
N GLN A 112 3.61 -1.72 -16.29
CA GLN A 112 4.81 -2.19 -15.63
C GLN A 112 4.69 -2.09 -14.10
N LEU A 113 4.22 -0.96 -13.57
CA LEU A 113 3.98 -0.77 -12.13
C LEU A 113 3.04 -1.84 -11.59
N TRP A 114 1.94 -2.07 -12.30
CA TRP A 114 0.97 -3.11 -11.97
C TRP A 114 1.61 -4.49 -11.84
N ARG A 115 2.40 -4.89 -12.85
CA ARG A 115 3.10 -6.19 -12.87
C ARG A 115 4.11 -6.32 -11.75
N VAL A 116 4.84 -5.26 -11.42
CA VAL A 116 5.83 -5.28 -10.34
C VAL A 116 5.15 -5.41 -8.98
N ILE A 117 4.08 -4.65 -8.73
CA ILE A 117 3.32 -4.76 -7.47
C ILE A 117 2.70 -6.15 -7.32
N SER A 118 2.05 -6.65 -8.38
CA SER A 118 1.42 -7.96 -8.37
C SER A 118 2.41 -9.09 -8.08
N ARG A 119 3.66 -8.99 -8.56
CA ARG A 119 4.67 -10.07 -8.42
C ARG A 119 5.52 -9.95 -7.17
N ASN A 120 5.92 -8.73 -6.79
CA ASN A 120 6.95 -8.53 -5.76
C ASN A 120 6.40 -8.01 -4.43
N VAL A 121 5.26 -7.31 -4.45
CA VAL A 121 4.68 -6.71 -3.24
C VAL A 121 3.63 -7.63 -2.62
N ILE A 122 2.78 -8.25 -3.45
CA ILE A 122 1.76 -9.20 -3.00
C ILE A 122 2.35 -10.61 -2.97
N ARG A 123 2.59 -11.14 -1.76
CA ARG A 123 3.04 -12.50 -1.53
C ARG A 123 1.87 -13.46 -1.65
N VAL A 124 1.89 -14.29 -2.70
CA VAL A 124 0.87 -15.30 -2.98
C VAL A 124 1.46 -16.69 -2.73
N LYS A 125 0.74 -17.56 -2.02
CA LYS A 125 1.13 -18.96 -1.85
C LYS A 125 0.87 -19.73 -3.14
N SER A 126 1.64 -20.79 -3.40
CA SER A 126 1.46 -21.62 -4.61
C SER A 126 0.05 -22.21 -4.77
N THR A 127 -0.73 -22.31 -3.69
CA THR A 127 -2.09 -22.85 -3.68
C THR A 127 -3.17 -21.79 -3.92
N GLU A 128 -2.80 -20.52 -3.99
CA GLU A 128 -3.72 -19.39 -4.09
C GLU A 128 -3.73 -18.82 -5.52
N PRO A 129 -4.87 -18.25 -5.98
CA PRO A 129 -4.93 -17.62 -7.29
C PRO A 129 -4.05 -16.36 -7.33
N ALA A 130 -3.69 -15.93 -8.55
CA ALA A 130 -2.97 -14.67 -8.75
C ALA A 130 -3.69 -13.47 -8.07
N PRO A 131 -2.96 -12.38 -7.78
CA PRO A 131 -3.57 -11.18 -7.19
C PRO A 131 -4.68 -10.63 -8.08
N THR A 132 -5.80 -10.25 -7.46
CA THR A 132 -6.92 -9.65 -8.21
C THR A 132 -6.66 -8.16 -8.44
N PRO A 133 -7.33 -7.54 -9.42
CA PRO A 133 -7.18 -6.12 -9.64
C PRO A 133 -7.51 -5.25 -8.43
N GLU A 134 -8.52 -5.64 -7.67
CA GLU A 134 -8.95 -4.93 -6.46
C GLU A 134 -7.87 -4.97 -5.37
N GLU A 135 -7.14 -6.08 -5.25
CA GLU A 135 -6.05 -6.23 -4.28
C GLU A 135 -4.86 -5.33 -4.64
N VAL A 136 -4.48 -5.28 -5.91
CA VAL A 136 -3.41 -4.39 -6.38
C VAL A 136 -3.81 -2.93 -6.20
N MET A 137 -5.07 -2.57 -6.49
CA MET A 137 -5.59 -1.23 -6.24
C MET A 137 -5.56 -0.85 -4.75
N LEU A 138 -5.86 -1.79 -3.83
CA LEU A 138 -5.78 -1.54 -2.40
C LEU A 138 -4.35 -1.21 -1.95
N VAL A 139 -3.36 -1.95 -2.46
CA VAL A 139 -1.94 -1.69 -2.19
C VAL A 139 -1.54 -0.33 -2.75
N MET A 140 -1.84 -0.05 -4.02
CA MET A 140 -1.55 1.24 -4.67
C MET A 140 -2.19 2.41 -3.90
N SER A 141 -3.44 2.28 -3.49
CA SER A 141 -4.15 3.30 -2.70
C SER A 141 -3.46 3.57 -1.37
N THR A 142 -2.97 2.51 -0.70
CA THR A 142 -2.21 2.63 0.55
C THR A 142 -0.88 3.34 0.31
N CYS A 143 -0.15 2.98 -0.75
CA CYS A 143 1.08 3.66 -1.15
C CYS A 143 0.84 5.16 -1.37
N ASN A 144 -0.18 5.52 -2.13
CA ASN A 144 -0.52 6.91 -2.42
C ASN A 144 -0.95 7.68 -1.15
N THR A 145 -1.71 7.04 -0.25
CA THR A 145 -2.23 7.68 0.97
C THR A 145 -1.11 8.05 1.95
N TYR A 146 -0.11 7.17 2.08
CA TYR A 146 0.96 7.30 3.08
C TYR A 146 2.33 7.62 2.46
N ASN A 147 2.37 7.92 1.16
CA ASN A 147 3.59 8.18 0.40
C ASN A 147 4.62 7.04 0.56
N LEU A 148 4.16 5.79 0.55
CA LEU A 148 5.01 4.61 0.69
C LEU A 148 5.51 4.15 -0.67
N ASN A 149 6.77 3.74 -0.72
CA ASN A 149 7.40 3.27 -1.94
C ASN A 149 7.27 1.73 -2.03
N PRO A 150 6.54 1.20 -3.04
CA PRO A 150 6.32 -0.24 -3.18
C PRO A 150 7.58 -1.01 -3.60
N PHE A 151 8.65 -0.34 -4.00
CA PHE A 151 9.88 -0.98 -4.48
C PHE A 151 10.94 -1.22 -3.40
N VAL A 152 10.78 -0.65 -2.19
CA VAL A 152 11.86 -0.60 -1.17
C VAL A 152 11.45 -1.11 0.21
N ASN A 153 10.74 -2.25 0.30
CA ASN A 153 10.30 -2.87 1.56
C ASN A 153 9.51 -1.95 2.52
N HIS A 154 9.04 -0.79 2.07
CA HIS A 154 8.16 0.06 2.88
C HIS A 154 6.80 -0.60 3.09
N ILE A 155 6.35 -1.40 2.12
CA ILE A 155 5.06 -2.09 2.16
C ILE A 155 5.15 -3.43 1.44
N TYR A 156 4.45 -4.42 1.95
CA TYR A 156 4.16 -5.66 1.27
C TYR A 156 2.73 -6.08 1.62
N ALA A 157 2.26 -7.14 0.97
CA ALA A 157 0.93 -7.67 1.23
C ALA A 157 0.93 -9.19 1.22
N PHE A 158 0.01 -9.77 1.97
CA PHE A 158 -0.26 -11.21 1.95
C PHE A 158 -1.74 -11.44 2.28
N ARG A 159 -2.27 -12.61 1.90
CA ARG A 159 -3.64 -12.98 2.23
C ARG A 159 -3.68 -13.71 3.58
N SER A 160 -4.62 -13.31 4.43
CA SER A 160 -4.97 -13.98 5.69
C SER A 160 -6.48 -14.15 5.75
N LYS A 161 -6.94 -15.38 5.98
CA LYS A 161 -8.37 -15.74 6.08
C LYS A 161 -9.22 -15.18 4.92
N GLY A 162 -8.68 -15.21 3.70
CA GLY A 162 -9.34 -14.73 2.48
C GLY A 162 -9.40 -13.20 2.32
N LYS A 163 -8.68 -12.43 3.15
CA LYS A 163 -8.56 -10.97 3.04
C LYS A 163 -7.11 -10.57 2.82
N LEU A 164 -6.89 -9.52 2.03
CA LEU A 164 -5.56 -8.94 1.86
C LEU A 164 -5.17 -8.12 3.10
N VAL A 165 -4.00 -8.40 3.65
CA VAL A 165 -3.36 -7.63 4.71
C VAL A 165 -2.17 -6.91 4.09
N THR A 166 -2.01 -5.62 4.36
CA THR A 166 -0.94 -4.77 3.78
C THR A 166 -0.04 -4.19 4.88
N PRO A 167 0.90 -4.99 5.45
CA PRO A 167 1.83 -4.48 6.45
C PRO A 167 2.81 -3.48 5.88
N VAL A 168 3.20 -2.54 6.74
CA VAL A 168 4.25 -1.57 6.49
C VAL A 168 5.51 -2.05 7.19
N GLY A 169 6.59 -2.16 6.42
CA GLY A 169 7.90 -2.53 6.95
C GLY A 169 8.45 -1.44 7.88
N TYR A 170 9.43 -1.78 8.72
CA TYR A 170 10.06 -0.79 9.61
C TYR A 170 10.52 0.49 8.90
N ASP A 171 11.16 0.36 7.74
CA ASP A 171 11.62 1.51 6.94
C ASP A 171 10.46 2.38 6.45
N GLY A 172 9.30 1.77 6.15
CA GLY A 172 8.08 2.50 5.80
C GLY A 172 7.55 3.32 6.98
N TRP A 173 7.60 2.78 8.21
CA TRP A 173 7.25 3.54 9.42
C TRP A 173 8.22 4.68 9.70
N VAL A 174 9.52 4.47 9.49
CA VAL A 174 10.53 5.53 9.59
C VAL A 174 10.28 6.62 8.56
N HIS A 175 9.99 6.24 7.31
CA HIS A 175 9.63 7.19 6.26
C HIS A 175 8.40 8.02 6.64
N MET A 176 7.29 7.37 7.05
CA MET A 176 6.07 8.09 7.45
C MET A 176 6.29 9.04 8.62
N ALA A 177 7.09 8.65 9.62
CA ALA A 177 7.43 9.52 10.73
C ALA A 177 8.21 10.76 10.27
N ASN A 178 9.26 10.56 9.47
CA ASN A 178 10.12 11.65 9.00
C ASN A 178 9.43 12.56 7.96
N SER A 179 8.45 12.05 7.22
CA SER A 179 7.63 12.83 6.30
C SER A 179 6.66 13.78 7.02
N ASN A 180 6.44 13.63 8.33
CA ASN A 180 5.66 14.57 9.12
C ASN A 180 6.55 15.71 9.64
N PRO A 181 6.36 16.97 9.20
CA PRO A 181 7.21 18.09 9.62
C PRO A 181 7.17 18.41 11.12
N ARG A 182 6.14 17.93 11.83
CA ARG A 182 5.98 18.13 13.28
C ARG A 182 6.59 16.99 14.10
N PHE A 183 7.12 15.95 13.46
CA PHE A 183 7.76 14.85 14.18
C PHE A 183 9.08 15.32 14.79
N GLN A 184 9.23 15.15 16.10
CA GLN A 184 10.41 15.60 16.84
C GLN A 184 11.33 14.44 17.28
N GLY A 185 10.93 13.19 17.01
CA GLY A 185 11.70 11.99 17.32
C GLY A 185 11.03 11.07 18.33
N VAL A 186 11.72 9.98 18.64
CA VAL A 186 11.32 8.97 19.62
C VAL A 186 12.44 8.81 20.65
N LYS A 187 12.09 8.93 21.93
CA LYS A 187 12.98 8.62 23.06
C LYS A 187 12.72 7.20 23.52
N TYR A 188 13.77 6.45 23.82
CA TYR A 188 13.67 5.11 24.41
C TYR A 188 14.05 5.13 25.88
N GLU A 189 13.37 4.30 26.66
CA GLU A 189 13.76 3.91 28.00
C GLU A 189 13.90 2.40 28.05
N TYR A 190 15.05 1.96 28.58
CA TYR A 190 15.44 0.57 28.71
C TYR A 190 15.44 0.17 30.19
N PRO A 191 15.16 -1.09 30.51
CA PRO A 191 15.28 -1.60 31.87
C PRO A 191 16.74 -1.57 32.32
N ASN A 192 16.93 -1.56 33.64
CA ASN A 192 18.27 -1.65 34.20
C ASN A 192 18.91 -3.02 33.90
N PRO A 193 20.25 -3.13 33.84
CA PRO A 193 20.93 -4.40 33.52
C PRO A 193 20.58 -5.57 34.45
N ASP A 194 20.22 -5.31 35.71
CA ASP A 194 19.80 -6.31 36.70
C ASP A 194 18.38 -6.86 36.44
N GLN A 195 17.61 -6.21 35.58
CA GLN A 195 16.25 -6.62 35.19
C GLN A 195 16.23 -7.41 33.86
N MET A 196 17.38 -7.64 33.24
CA MET A 196 17.45 -8.44 32.01
C MET A 196 17.04 -9.89 32.27
N ILE A 197 16.44 -10.51 31.26
CA ILE A 197 15.95 -11.88 31.32
C ILE A 197 16.68 -12.75 30.29
N GLU A 198 16.85 -14.03 30.60
CA GLU A 198 17.39 -14.98 29.64
C GLU A 198 16.27 -15.55 28.77
N ARG A 199 16.39 -15.38 27.45
CA ARG A 199 15.48 -15.94 26.44
C ARG A 199 16.23 -16.11 25.13
N PHE A 200 15.91 -17.15 24.36
CA PHE A 200 16.60 -17.45 23.10
C PHE A 200 18.13 -17.60 23.27
N ASP A 201 18.56 -18.16 24.40
CA ASP A 201 19.97 -18.30 24.78
C ASP A 201 20.74 -16.95 24.82
N LYS A 202 20.02 -15.85 25.08
CA LYS A 202 20.53 -14.47 25.06
C LYS A 202 19.97 -13.64 26.22
N GLN A 203 20.73 -12.64 26.66
CA GLN A 203 20.25 -11.60 27.57
C GLN A 203 19.32 -10.63 26.82
N CYS A 204 18.07 -10.58 27.25
CA CYS A 204 17.00 -9.81 26.60
C CYS A 204 16.39 -8.77 27.54
N PHE A 205 15.99 -7.63 26.98
CA PHE A 205 15.19 -6.66 27.72
C PHE A 205 13.77 -7.22 27.91
N PRO A 206 13.23 -7.27 29.15
CA PRO A 206 11.85 -7.72 29.36
C PRO A 206 10.82 -6.77 28.74
N TRP A 207 11.16 -5.48 28.61
CA TRP A 207 10.31 -4.46 28.01
C TRP A 207 11.16 -3.33 27.42
N ILE A 208 10.58 -2.54 26.51
CA ILE A 208 11.13 -1.26 26.06
C ILE A 208 9.99 -0.25 26.06
N LYS A 209 10.25 0.95 26.61
CA LYS A 209 9.33 2.08 26.48
C LYS A 209 9.80 3.01 25.38
N ALA A 210 8.90 3.39 24.48
CA ALA A 210 9.14 4.39 23.45
C ALA A 210 8.19 5.58 23.68
N THR A 211 8.74 6.78 23.73
CA THR A 211 7.99 8.04 23.83
C THR A 211 8.16 8.82 22.53
N CYS A 212 7.07 8.97 21.78
CA CYS A 212 7.04 9.72 20.52
C CYS A 212 6.62 11.17 20.78
N TYR A 213 7.35 12.11 20.16
CA TYR A 213 7.11 13.55 20.28
C TYR A 213 6.63 14.12 18.95
N ILE A 214 5.48 14.78 18.97
CA ILE A 214 4.94 15.55 17.86
C ILE A 214 4.69 16.97 18.37
N GLU A 215 5.18 17.96 17.64
CA GLU A 215 5.00 19.37 17.95
C GLU A 215 3.51 19.71 18.13
N GLY A 216 3.19 20.35 19.26
CA GLY A 216 1.83 20.77 19.61
C GLY A 216 0.91 19.64 20.08
N ARG A 217 1.44 18.46 20.42
CA ARG A 217 0.70 17.35 21.05
C ARG A 217 1.37 16.91 22.36
N PHE A 218 0.61 16.28 23.24
CA PHE A 218 1.19 15.56 24.37
C PHE A 218 1.99 14.35 23.85
N PRO A 219 3.13 14.02 24.47
CA PRO A 219 3.92 12.85 24.08
C PRO A 219 3.09 11.57 24.21
N VAL A 220 3.28 10.65 23.27
CA VAL A 220 2.65 9.33 23.30
C VAL A 220 3.66 8.33 23.82
N GLU A 221 3.32 7.68 24.94
CA GLU A 221 4.18 6.71 25.61
C GLU A 221 3.63 5.30 25.45
N ILE A 222 4.45 4.41 24.88
CA ILE A 222 4.09 3.00 24.70
C ILE A 222 5.17 2.13 25.33
N VAL A 223 4.73 1.17 26.14
CA VAL A 223 5.56 0.10 26.69
C VAL A 223 5.20 -1.17 25.94
N VAL A 224 6.20 -1.85 25.39
CA VAL A 224 6.05 -3.17 24.77
C VAL A 224 6.83 -4.19 25.57
N PHE A 225 6.20 -5.32 25.85
CA PHE A 225 6.80 -6.41 26.62
C PHE A 225 7.29 -7.53 25.68
N LEU A 226 8.45 -8.10 25.98
CA LEU A 226 9.03 -9.15 25.14
C LEU A 226 8.12 -10.39 25.09
N ASP A 227 7.51 -10.75 26.21
CA ASP A 227 6.67 -11.94 26.34
C ASP A 227 5.38 -11.90 25.51
N GLU A 228 4.82 -10.71 25.31
CA GLU A 228 3.62 -10.47 24.49
C GLU A 228 3.89 -10.61 22.98
N TRP A 229 5.11 -10.29 22.51
CA TRP A 229 5.36 -10.14 21.07
C TRP A 229 6.26 -11.22 20.47
N SER A 230 7.08 -11.90 21.27
CA SER A 230 8.11 -12.83 20.79
C SER A 230 7.65 -14.29 20.68
N HIS A 231 6.56 -14.52 19.94
CA HIS A 231 5.98 -15.85 19.72
C HIS A 231 6.49 -16.58 18.47
N THR A 232 7.27 -15.90 17.62
CA THR A 232 7.81 -16.46 16.36
C THR A 232 9.32 -16.72 16.46
N ASP A 233 9.82 -17.66 15.64
CA ASP A 233 11.25 -18.02 15.63
C ASP A 233 12.17 -16.87 15.18
N ASN A 234 11.65 -15.92 14.41
CA ASN A 234 12.38 -14.76 13.90
C ASN A 234 12.95 -13.85 15.01
N TRP A 235 12.56 -14.06 16.27
CA TRP A 235 13.10 -13.34 17.44
C TRP A 235 14.43 -13.89 17.95
N ARG A 236 14.84 -15.10 17.53
CA ARG A 236 15.99 -15.81 18.10
C ARG A 236 17.31 -15.06 17.91
N ASP A 237 17.54 -14.48 16.72
CA ASP A 237 18.84 -13.89 16.40
C ASP A 237 19.04 -12.51 17.02
N HIS A 238 18.00 -11.66 16.97
CA HIS A 238 18.09 -10.25 17.37
C HIS A 238 16.91 -9.79 18.26
N PRO A 239 16.60 -10.44 19.38
CA PRO A 239 15.36 -10.19 20.15
C PRO A 239 15.22 -8.74 20.64
N ASN A 240 16.31 -8.14 21.13
CA ASN A 240 16.33 -6.75 21.60
C ASN A 240 16.09 -5.74 20.47
N HIS A 241 16.63 -6.01 19.28
CA HIS A 241 16.42 -5.16 18.11
C HIS A 241 14.95 -5.19 17.69
N ARG A 242 14.34 -6.37 17.64
CA ARG A 242 12.94 -6.54 17.28
C ARG A 242 11.99 -5.90 18.29
N LEU A 243 12.29 -6.03 19.58
CA LEU A 243 11.53 -5.36 20.63
C LEU A 243 11.59 -3.83 20.47
N ARG A 244 12.78 -3.29 20.15
CA ARG A 244 12.95 -1.86 19.88
C ARG A 244 12.17 -1.41 18.64
N MET A 245 12.18 -2.21 17.58
CA MET A 245 11.40 -1.94 16.37
C MET A 245 9.91 -1.91 16.70
N LYS A 246 9.40 -2.86 17.51
CA LYS A 246 7.99 -2.87 17.93
C LYS A 246 7.62 -1.64 18.73
N ALA A 247 8.47 -1.26 19.69
CA ALA A 247 8.27 -0.06 20.50
C ALA A 247 8.17 1.18 19.60
N TYR A 248 9.06 1.28 18.60
CA TYR A 248 9.06 2.36 17.63
C TYR A 248 7.76 2.40 16.83
N THR A 249 7.43 1.32 16.11
CA THR A 249 6.27 1.30 15.20
C THR A 249 4.96 1.54 15.97
N SER A 250 4.79 0.94 17.15
CA SER A 250 3.61 1.19 18.00
C SER A 250 3.50 2.64 18.47
N SER A 251 4.60 3.26 18.91
CA SER A 251 4.59 4.67 19.34
C SER A 251 4.28 5.64 18.20
N ILE A 252 4.85 5.41 17.00
CA ILE A 252 4.57 6.20 15.80
C ILE A 252 3.13 6.01 15.35
N ARG A 253 2.64 4.77 15.35
CA ARG A 253 1.27 4.42 14.99
C ARG A 253 0.26 5.23 15.79
N GLU A 254 0.40 5.22 17.09
CA GLU A 254 -0.54 5.90 17.98
C GLU A 254 -0.38 7.44 17.93
N ALA A 255 0.86 7.94 17.87
CA ALA A 255 1.11 9.38 17.78
C ALA A 255 0.58 10.00 16.48
N LEU A 256 0.70 9.29 15.35
CA LEU A 256 0.20 9.73 14.05
C LEU A 256 -1.27 9.36 13.79
N GLY A 257 -1.84 8.43 14.56
CA GLY A 257 -3.21 7.94 14.35
C GLY A 257 -3.35 7.05 13.10
N ILE A 258 -2.31 6.28 12.77
CA ILE A 258 -2.28 5.37 11.62
C ILE A 258 -2.75 3.98 12.10
N SER A 259 -3.45 3.21 11.28
CA SER A 259 -3.96 1.87 11.68
C SER A 259 -3.40 0.71 10.86
N LEU A 260 -2.29 0.90 10.14
CA LEU A 260 -1.67 -0.15 9.33
C LEU A 260 -0.90 -1.15 10.20
N PRO A 261 -0.87 -2.45 9.86
CA PRO A 261 -0.06 -3.43 10.57
C PRO A 261 1.44 -3.21 10.30
N ASP A 262 2.29 -3.62 11.25
CA ASP A 262 3.75 -3.65 11.08
C ASP A 262 4.25 -5.08 10.83
N ASP A 263 5.57 -5.23 10.64
CA ASP A 263 6.21 -6.53 10.41
C ASP A 263 5.93 -7.56 11.51
N ILE A 264 5.83 -7.11 12.76
CA ILE A 264 5.62 -8.01 13.89
C ILE A 264 4.15 -8.42 13.97
N ASP A 265 3.22 -7.51 13.69
CA ASP A 265 1.80 -7.86 13.54
C ASP A 265 1.61 -8.87 12.40
N ALA A 266 2.29 -8.64 11.27
CA ALA A 266 2.24 -9.51 10.09
C ALA A 266 2.72 -10.93 10.41
N GLU A 267 3.79 -11.05 11.18
CA GLU A 267 4.31 -12.35 11.65
C GLU A 267 3.33 -13.07 12.57
N LEU A 268 2.73 -12.36 13.53
CA LEU A 268 1.76 -12.96 14.43
C LEU A 268 0.50 -13.42 13.69
N ILE A 269 0.02 -12.64 12.72
CA ILE A 269 -1.11 -13.04 11.86
C ILE A 269 -0.77 -14.34 11.12
N GLN A 270 0.39 -14.41 10.47
CA GLN A 270 0.82 -15.60 9.73
C GLN A 270 1.03 -16.82 10.63
N PHE A 271 1.64 -16.62 11.80
CA PHE A 271 1.82 -17.68 12.80
C PHE A 271 0.48 -18.23 13.27
N ASN A 272 -0.47 -17.36 13.60
CA ASN A 272 -1.80 -17.77 14.04
C ASN A 272 -2.58 -18.52 12.94
N ASP A 273 -2.46 -18.09 11.68
CA ASP A 273 -3.08 -18.78 10.55
C ASP A 273 -2.50 -20.18 10.32
N MET A 274 -1.18 -20.34 10.47
CA MET A 274 -0.50 -21.63 10.40
C MET A 274 -1.00 -22.56 11.53
N MET A 275 -0.99 -22.08 12.77
CA MET A 275 -1.44 -22.84 13.93
C MET A 275 -2.92 -23.23 13.86
N ALA A 276 -3.77 -22.37 13.28
CA ALA A 276 -5.17 -22.69 13.03
C ALA A 276 -5.32 -23.79 11.96
N GLY A 277 -4.53 -23.73 10.88
CA GLY A 277 -4.51 -24.75 9.84
C GLY A 277 -4.08 -26.12 10.36
N ASP A 278 -3.06 -26.19 11.21
CA ASP A 278 -2.58 -27.46 11.78
C ASP A 278 -3.60 -28.08 12.75
N LYS A 279 -4.29 -27.26 13.55
CA LYS A 279 -5.41 -27.73 14.39
C LYS A 279 -6.53 -28.32 13.53
N ALA A 280 -6.90 -27.67 12.43
CA ALA A 280 -7.92 -28.16 11.52
C ALA A 280 -7.52 -29.50 10.89
N LYS A 281 -6.27 -29.62 10.40
CA LYS A 281 -5.74 -30.87 9.83
C LYS A 281 -5.74 -32.01 10.85
N ARG A 282 -5.31 -31.75 12.09
CA ARG A 282 -5.32 -32.75 13.17
C ARG A 282 -6.75 -33.21 13.47
N ALA A 283 -7.71 -32.29 13.59
CA ALA A 283 -9.12 -32.64 13.83
C ALA A 283 -9.72 -33.49 12.68
N THR A 284 -9.41 -33.16 11.42
CA THR A 284 -9.83 -33.97 10.27
C THR A 284 -9.22 -35.37 10.33
N ARG A 285 -7.93 -35.49 10.65
CA ARG A 285 -7.25 -36.79 10.80
C ARG A 285 -7.90 -37.64 11.89
N ASP A 286 -8.11 -37.07 13.06
CA ASP A 286 -8.73 -37.76 14.20
C ASP A 286 -10.16 -38.23 13.86
N THR A 287 -10.92 -37.43 13.09
CA THR A 287 -12.24 -37.82 12.60
C THR A 287 -12.16 -38.98 11.61
N THR A 288 -11.23 -38.92 10.64
CA THR A 288 -11.05 -40.01 9.66
C THR A 288 -10.59 -41.31 10.31
N GLU A 289 -9.68 -41.25 11.29
CA GLU A 289 -9.23 -42.42 12.07
C GLU A 289 -10.38 -43.01 12.90
N THR A 290 -11.23 -42.16 13.48
CA THR A 290 -12.43 -42.60 14.22
C THR A 290 -13.43 -43.32 13.31
N LEU A 291 -13.72 -42.77 12.12
CA LEU A 291 -14.62 -43.40 11.15
C LEU A 291 -14.07 -44.73 10.64
N LEU A 292 -12.78 -44.81 10.31
CA LEU A 292 -12.12 -46.05 9.88
C LEU A 292 -12.16 -47.13 10.98
N SER A 293 -11.96 -46.74 12.25
CA SER A 293 -12.06 -47.64 13.41
C SER A 293 -13.49 -48.15 13.65
N GLN A 294 -14.51 -47.33 13.38
CA GLN A 294 -15.91 -47.76 13.46
C GLN A 294 -16.27 -48.74 12.33
N MET A 295 -15.75 -48.51 11.12
CA MET A 295 -15.96 -49.41 9.97
C MET A 295 -15.25 -50.77 10.14
N GLY A 296 -14.10 -50.81 10.83
CA GLY A 296 -13.37 -52.05 11.14
C GLY A 296 -13.98 -52.90 12.26
N LYS A 297 -15.02 -52.42 12.95
CA LYS A 297 -15.68 -53.12 14.07
C LYS A 297 -17.02 -53.78 13.71
N ILE A 298 -17.39 -53.79 12.43
CA ILE A 298 -18.58 -54.53 11.99
C ILE A 298 -18.27 -56.03 12.08
N PRO A 299 -18.92 -56.81 12.98
CA PRO A 299 -18.73 -58.25 13.02
C PRO A 299 -19.24 -58.83 11.70
N GLY A 300 -18.49 -59.80 11.14
CA GLY A 300 -18.92 -60.53 9.96
C GLY A 300 -20.24 -61.26 10.19
N GLN A 301 -21.35 -60.59 9.89
CA GLN A 301 -22.65 -61.20 9.67
C GLN A 301 -23.40 -60.39 8.62
N LEU A 302 -23.05 -60.62 7.36
CA LEU A 302 -23.99 -60.59 6.23
C LEU A 302 -23.45 -61.56 5.15
N SER A 303 -23.31 -62.83 5.53
CA SER A 303 -23.40 -63.94 4.56
C SER A 303 -24.89 -64.26 4.38
N GLY A 304 -25.61 -63.36 3.71
CA GLY A 304 -26.99 -63.55 3.27
C GLY A 304 -27.02 -63.55 1.75
N ARG A 305 -27.22 -64.73 1.18
CA ARG A 305 -27.37 -65.00 -0.26
C ARG A 305 -28.48 -64.12 -0.84
N LEU A 306 -28.14 -63.15 -1.70
CA LEU A 306 -29.08 -62.60 -2.68
C LEU A 306 -28.68 -63.15 -4.05
N SER A 307 -29.21 -64.34 -4.36
CA SER A 307 -29.35 -64.79 -5.73
C SER A 307 -30.44 -63.95 -6.38
N GLY A 308 -30.05 -63.07 -7.28
CA GLY A 308 -30.95 -62.20 -8.04
C GLY A 308 -30.12 -61.14 -8.74
N ASP A 309 -29.52 -61.53 -9.86
CA ASP A 309 -28.81 -60.66 -10.79
C ASP A 309 -29.78 -59.61 -11.37
N PRO A 310 -29.62 -58.30 -11.11
CA PRO A 310 -30.17 -57.28 -11.97
C PRO A 310 -29.07 -56.88 -12.95
N GLY A 311 -29.18 -57.39 -14.17
CA GLY A 311 -28.33 -56.98 -15.28
C GLY A 311 -28.30 -55.45 -15.47
N PRO A 312 -27.28 -54.92 -16.16
CA PRO A 312 -27.01 -53.50 -16.22
C PRO A 312 -28.16 -52.74 -16.89
N VAL A 313 -28.79 -51.84 -16.14
CA VAL A 313 -29.69 -50.82 -16.69
C VAL A 313 -28.82 -49.74 -17.33
N PRO A 314 -28.89 -49.49 -18.65
CA PRO A 314 -28.08 -48.47 -19.29
C PRO A 314 -28.56 -47.08 -18.90
N LEU A 315 -27.66 -46.28 -18.32
CA LEU A 315 -27.85 -44.85 -18.15
C LEU A 315 -27.82 -44.18 -19.53
N LYS A 316 -28.99 -43.74 -20.02
CA LYS A 316 -29.07 -42.84 -21.18
C LYS A 316 -28.48 -41.48 -20.81
N PHE A 317 -27.25 -41.22 -21.22
CA PHE A 317 -26.74 -39.88 -21.38
C PHE A 317 -27.33 -39.29 -22.67
N CYS A 318 -28.11 -38.22 -22.56
CA CYS A 318 -28.34 -37.30 -23.68
C CYS A 318 -27.04 -36.50 -23.88
N GLU A 319 -26.33 -36.75 -24.97
CA GLU A 319 -25.26 -35.88 -25.42
C GLU A 319 -25.86 -34.61 -26.07
N PRO A 320 -25.43 -33.40 -25.70
CA PRO A 320 -25.52 -32.28 -26.63
C PRO A 320 -24.35 -32.37 -27.62
N THR A 321 -24.70 -32.67 -28.87
CA THR A 321 -23.81 -32.61 -30.03
C THR A 321 -23.25 -31.20 -30.21
N VAL A 322 -21.94 -31.02 -30.03
CA VAL A 322 -21.18 -29.97 -30.72
C VAL A 322 -19.90 -30.60 -31.24
N SER A 323 -19.87 -30.78 -32.55
CA SER A 323 -18.74 -31.19 -33.36
C SER A 323 -17.63 -30.14 -33.32
N VAL A 324 -16.45 -30.52 -32.83
CA VAL A 324 -15.19 -29.78 -33.04
C VAL A 324 -14.43 -30.48 -34.16
N PRO A 325 -13.99 -29.77 -35.21
CA PRO A 325 -13.28 -30.37 -36.34
C PRO A 325 -11.84 -30.76 -35.96
N ASP A 326 -11.37 -31.87 -36.54
CA ASP A 326 -10.02 -32.44 -36.37
C ASP A 326 -8.91 -31.42 -36.64
N MET A 327 -8.03 -31.25 -35.64
CA MET A 327 -6.73 -30.61 -35.78
C MET A 327 -5.66 -31.70 -35.92
N PRO A 328 -4.70 -31.56 -36.85
CA PRO A 328 -3.68 -32.57 -37.11
C PRO A 328 -2.66 -32.65 -35.96
N ASP A 329 -2.21 -33.88 -35.67
CA ASP A 329 -1.20 -34.21 -34.67
C ASP A 329 0.10 -33.40 -34.87
N LEU A 330 0.55 -32.75 -33.79
CA LEU A 330 1.90 -32.18 -33.71
C LEU A 330 2.91 -33.31 -33.43
N PRO A 331 4.09 -33.29 -34.08
CA PRO A 331 5.11 -34.32 -33.90
C PRO A 331 5.80 -34.23 -32.53
N ASP A 332 6.15 -35.39 -31.99
CA ASP A 332 6.99 -35.58 -30.80
C ASP A 332 8.25 -34.71 -30.87
N ASN A 333 8.42 -33.83 -29.89
CA ASN A 333 9.65 -33.06 -29.72
C ASN A 333 10.68 -33.92 -28.94
N PRO A 334 11.90 -34.13 -29.46
CA PRO A 334 12.89 -34.97 -28.82
C PRO A 334 13.39 -34.39 -27.50
N GLU A 335 13.67 -35.29 -26.58
CA GLU A 335 14.26 -35.09 -25.26
C GLU A 335 15.46 -34.12 -25.30
N HIS A 336 15.38 -33.03 -24.53
CA HIS A 336 16.55 -32.22 -24.23
C HIS A 336 17.37 -32.90 -23.11
N PRO A 337 18.69 -33.05 -23.28
CA PRO A 337 19.52 -33.75 -22.32
C PRO A 337 19.72 -32.97 -21.02
N ILE A 338 19.71 -33.74 -19.94
CA ILE A 338 20.05 -33.40 -18.56
C ILE A 338 21.39 -32.66 -18.53
N ASN A 339 21.40 -31.41 -18.07
CA ASN A 339 22.63 -30.69 -17.75
C ASN A 339 23.29 -31.38 -16.55
N GLN A 340 24.45 -31.98 -16.78
CA GLN A 340 25.32 -32.53 -15.75
C GLN A 340 26.08 -31.38 -15.09
N ASP A 341 26.12 -31.38 -13.75
CA ASP A 341 26.95 -30.47 -12.97
C ASP A 341 28.44 -30.65 -13.33
N PRO A 342 29.23 -29.57 -13.42
CA PRO A 342 30.67 -29.68 -13.66
C PRO A 342 31.40 -30.19 -12.39
N PRO A 343 32.50 -30.96 -12.54
CA PRO A 343 33.23 -31.49 -11.41
C PRO A 343 34.09 -30.41 -10.73
N LEU A 344 34.16 -30.51 -9.40
CA LEU A 344 35.13 -29.84 -8.53
C LEU A 344 36.56 -30.22 -8.95
N THR A 345 37.39 -29.22 -9.24
CA THR A 345 38.86 -29.36 -9.26
C THR A 345 39.44 -28.61 -8.07
N GLU A 346 40.01 -29.38 -7.15
CA GLU A 346 40.82 -28.94 -6.01
C GLU A 346 42.25 -28.57 -6.44
N GLU A 347 42.74 -27.48 -5.83
CA GLU A 347 44.10 -27.04 -5.45
C GLU A 347 45.33 -27.16 -6.39
N PRO A 348 46.13 -26.08 -6.53
CA PRO A 348 47.55 -26.16 -6.86
C PRO A 348 48.45 -26.17 -5.60
N PRO A 349 49.70 -26.64 -5.71
CA PRO A 349 50.49 -27.18 -4.59
C PRO A 349 51.29 -26.14 -3.79
N GLU A 350 51.65 -26.55 -2.58
CA GLU A 350 52.73 -25.98 -1.76
C GLU A 350 54.04 -25.85 -2.56
N GLU A 351 54.61 -24.64 -2.60
CA GLU A 351 56.04 -24.46 -2.84
C GLU A 351 56.66 -23.85 -1.59
N GLY A 352 57.58 -24.63 -1.03
CA GLY A 352 58.35 -24.30 0.15
C GLY A 352 59.47 -23.29 -0.12
N GLU A 353 59.89 -22.74 1.02
CA GLU A 353 61.21 -22.20 1.36
C GLU A 353 62.32 -22.38 0.32
N ASN A 354 62.93 -21.25 -0.08
CA ASN A 354 64.38 -21.12 -0.16
C ASN A 354 64.80 -19.64 -0.08
N GLU A 355 65.66 -19.38 0.91
CA GLU A 355 66.62 -18.27 1.12
C GLU A 355 66.12 -16.83 1.42
#